data_AF-A0A6A6N7X8-F1
#
_entry.id   AF-A0A6A6N7X8-F1
#
_cell.length_a   1.000
_cell.length_b   1.000
_cell.length_c   1.000
_cell.angle_alpha   90.00
_cell.angle_beta   90.00
_cell.angle_gamma   90.00
#
_symmetry.space_group_name_H-M   'P 1'
#
loop_
_entity.id
_entity.type
_entity.pdbx_description
1 polymer ?
#
loop_
_entity_poly.entity_id
_entity_poly.type
_entity_poly.pdbx_seq_one_letter_code
_entity_poly.pdbx_strand_id
1 'polypeptide(L)'
;MAEGETKAMAYIPEVILKKRKHKEESLALTRKTQLEFGKYGGKKRKVEDIKRPEQFLRSSETSKNDMHPKTRKILYNLKLRRIFHGVFMKATAGVLEMLQRVEPYVTFGYPNPKNVSELIYKKGYGMLNKQRVPLIDNTIIEQALGKHGILCLEDIVHEIANVGPHFKEITNFLGPFALSKPKGGLQGKRASYKDGGDTGNREDEINDLIDKMN
;
A
#
# COMPACT_ATOMS: atom_id res chain seq x y z
N MET A 1 27.03 45.37 66.52
CA MET A 1 27.40 43.95 66.33
C MET A 1 26.13 43.20 65.97
N ALA A 2 26.14 42.39 64.92
CA ALA A 2 24.96 41.75 64.36
C ALA A 2 24.76 40.36 64.98
N GLU A 3 23.58 40.10 65.56
CA GLU A 3 23.13 38.76 65.92
C GLU A 3 22.21 38.25 64.81
N GLY A 4 22.62 37.15 64.17
CA GLY A 4 21.92 36.53 63.05
C GLY A 4 20.83 35.58 63.50
N GLU A 5 19.61 35.80 63.02
CA GLU A 5 18.48 34.88 63.16
C GLU A 5 18.74 33.57 62.40
N THR A 6 18.74 32.44 63.11
CA THR A 6 18.84 31.10 62.54
C THR A 6 17.47 30.67 61.98
N LYS A 7 17.35 30.61 60.64
CA LYS A 7 16.14 30.10 59.97
C LYS A 7 15.98 28.59 60.21
N ALA A 8 14.89 28.20 60.88
CA ALA A 8 14.50 26.81 61.08
C ALA A 8 14.28 26.09 59.73
N MET A 9 14.84 24.88 59.59
CA MET A 9 14.66 24.06 58.37
C MET A 9 13.23 23.51 58.32
N ALA A 10 12.53 23.75 57.20
CA ALA A 10 11.17 23.26 57.00
C ALA A 10 11.13 21.73 56.93
N TYR A 11 10.62 21.08 57.98
CA TYR A 11 10.45 19.64 58.06
C TYR A 11 9.29 19.19 57.14
N ILE A 12 9.60 18.35 56.14
CA ILE A 12 8.61 17.80 55.21
C ILE A 12 8.21 16.39 55.68
N PRO A 13 6.92 16.11 55.93
CA PRO A 13 6.44 14.80 56.36
C PRO A 13 6.81 13.67 55.39
N GLU A 14 7.22 12.51 55.91
CA GLU A 14 7.65 11.35 55.12
C GLU A 14 6.59 10.85 54.11
N VAL A 15 5.32 11.04 54.40
CA VAL A 15 4.20 10.67 53.52
C VAL A 15 4.24 11.48 52.22
N ILE A 16 4.61 12.77 52.31
CA ILE A 16 4.75 13.64 51.14
C ILE A 16 6.00 13.24 50.34
N LEU A 17 7.09 12.87 51.03
CA LEU A 17 8.29 12.35 50.39
C LEU A 17 8.01 11.03 49.63
N LYS A 18 7.27 10.09 50.24
CA LYS A 18 6.86 8.83 49.59
C LYS A 18 5.95 9.05 48.38
N LYS A 19 4.96 9.96 48.49
CA LYS A 19 4.10 10.33 47.34
C LYS A 19 4.88 11.00 46.21
N ARG A 20 5.86 11.85 46.53
CA ARG A 20 6.75 12.46 45.53
C ARG A 20 7.60 11.41 44.83
N LYS A 21 8.20 10.49 45.60
CA LYS A 21 9.00 9.39 45.07
C LYS A 21 8.20 8.50 44.12
N HIS A 22 6.99 8.09 44.51
CA HIS A 22 6.12 7.26 43.66
C HIS A 22 5.64 8.01 42.41
N LYS A 23 5.41 9.34 42.52
CA LYS A 23 5.07 10.19 41.37
C LYS A 23 6.25 10.33 40.41
N GLU A 24 7.47 10.54 40.92
CA GLU A 24 8.69 10.59 40.11
C GLU A 24 9.00 9.25 39.46
N GLU A 25 8.83 8.13 40.16
CA GLU A 25 8.98 6.78 39.61
C GLU A 25 7.97 6.52 38.49
N SER A 26 6.70 6.92 38.66
CA SER A 26 5.68 6.79 37.60
C SER A 26 5.96 7.68 36.38
N LEU A 27 6.45 8.91 36.59
CA LEU A 27 6.89 9.80 35.52
C LEU A 27 8.15 9.28 34.82
N ALA A 28 9.09 8.73 35.56
CA ALA A 28 10.32 8.14 35.03
C ALA A 28 9.99 6.88 34.21
N LEU A 29 9.06 6.05 34.67
CA LEU A 29 8.57 4.89 33.94
C LEU A 29 7.83 5.32 32.66
N THR A 30 7.01 6.37 32.73
CA THR A 30 6.31 6.95 31.58
C THR A 30 7.28 7.59 30.57
N ARG A 31 8.33 8.27 31.05
CA ARG A 31 9.41 8.79 30.19
C ARG A 31 10.24 7.67 29.59
N LYS A 32 10.52 6.61 30.34
CA LYS A 32 11.25 5.43 29.84
C LYS A 32 10.44 4.70 28.79
N THR A 33 9.14 4.48 28.99
CA THR A 33 8.25 3.93 27.96
C THR A 33 8.15 4.88 26.77
N GLN A 34 7.99 6.19 26.95
CA GLN A 34 8.03 7.16 25.84
C GLN A 34 9.37 7.20 25.10
N LEU A 35 10.50 6.99 25.78
CA LEU A 35 11.83 6.89 25.17
C LEU A 35 12.02 5.55 24.45
N GLU A 36 11.48 4.45 24.98
CA GLU A 36 11.45 3.13 24.31
C GLU A 36 10.54 3.15 23.08
N PHE A 37 9.32 3.69 23.20
CA PHE A 37 8.43 3.96 22.06
C PHE A 37 9.02 5.00 21.09
N GLY A 38 9.78 5.98 21.60
CA GLY A 38 10.49 6.99 20.81
C GLY A 38 11.72 6.44 20.08
N LYS A 39 12.33 5.35 20.56
CA LYS A 39 13.36 4.58 19.83
C LYS A 39 12.76 3.74 18.69
N TYR A 40 11.46 3.45 18.74
CA TYR A 40 10.66 2.95 17.61
C TYR A 40 9.86 4.05 16.90
N GLY A 41 10.10 5.32 17.25
CA GLY A 41 9.70 6.50 16.48
C GLY A 41 10.72 6.74 15.39
N GLY A 42 10.69 5.89 14.36
CA GLY A 42 11.58 5.99 13.21
C GLY A 42 11.63 7.42 12.67
N LYS A 43 12.85 7.92 12.43
CA LYS A 43 13.15 9.18 11.73
C LYS A 43 12.01 9.58 10.80
N LYS A 44 11.49 10.81 10.94
CA LYS A 44 10.89 11.52 9.79
C LYS A 44 12.02 11.68 8.76
N ARG A 45 12.25 10.63 7.98
CA ARG A 45 12.93 10.75 6.70
C ARG A 45 12.08 11.75 5.94
N LYS A 46 12.70 12.81 5.41
CA LYS A 46 12.13 13.44 4.22
C LYS A 46 11.81 12.26 3.31
N VAL A 47 10.53 12.05 3.02
CA VAL A 47 10.15 11.19 1.91
C VAL A 47 10.59 12.01 0.71
N GLU A 48 11.89 11.94 0.41
CA GLU A 48 12.35 12.11 -0.96
C GLU A 48 11.44 11.18 -1.74
N ASP A 49 10.71 11.76 -2.70
CA ASP A 49 9.73 11.08 -3.52
C ASP A 49 10.20 9.66 -3.77
N ILE A 50 9.45 8.67 -3.27
CA ILE A 50 9.78 7.26 -3.50
C ILE A 50 9.81 7.12 -5.02
N LYS A 51 11.02 7.05 -5.61
CA LYS A 51 11.27 7.10 -7.06
C LYS A 51 10.76 5.86 -7.81
N ARG A 52 9.98 4.98 -7.19
CA ARG A 52 9.36 3.81 -7.83
C ARG A 52 7.99 3.48 -7.20
N PRO A 53 6.88 3.95 -7.78
CA PRO A 53 5.54 3.63 -7.26
C PRO A 53 4.65 2.83 -8.22
N GLU A 54 5.12 1.76 -8.85
CA GLU A 54 4.26 0.87 -9.66
C GLU A 54 4.01 -0.43 -8.91
N GLN A 55 2.80 -0.65 -8.39
CA GLN A 55 2.43 -1.97 -7.86
C GLN A 55 1.34 -2.56 -8.74
N PHE A 56 1.65 -3.69 -9.39
CA PHE A 56 0.64 -4.52 -10.04
C PHE A 56 0.13 -5.56 -9.04
N LEU A 57 -1.18 -5.66 -8.88
CA LEU A 57 -1.77 -6.56 -7.89
C LEU A 57 -2.69 -7.59 -8.50
N ARG A 58 -2.46 -8.84 -8.14
CA ARG A 58 -3.25 -10.00 -8.54
C ARG A 58 -3.90 -10.65 -7.33
N SER A 59 -5.13 -11.13 -7.47
CA SER A 59 -5.79 -12.02 -6.52
C SER A 59 -5.50 -13.52 -6.79
N SER A 60 -5.22 -14.29 -5.74
CA SER A 60 -5.00 -15.74 -5.78
C SER A 60 -6.31 -16.56 -5.69
N GLU A 61 -6.22 -17.86 -6.01
CA GLU A 61 -7.36 -18.80 -6.02
C GLU A 61 -7.84 -19.13 -4.60
N THR A 62 -8.75 -18.33 -4.05
CA THR A 62 -9.52 -18.75 -2.87
C THR A 62 -11.01 -18.49 -3.09
N SER A 63 -11.83 -19.46 -2.66
CA SER A 63 -13.27 -19.38 -2.72
C SER A 63 -13.75 -18.21 -1.85
N LYS A 64 -14.52 -17.29 -2.44
CA LYS A 64 -14.99 -16.05 -1.80
C LYS A 64 -15.80 -16.26 -0.51
N ASN A 65 -16.32 -17.48 -0.32
CA ASN A 65 -17.26 -17.80 0.74
C ASN A 65 -16.59 -18.03 2.10
N ASP A 66 -15.28 -18.33 2.13
CA ASP A 66 -14.54 -18.65 3.36
C ASP A 66 -13.60 -17.50 3.82
N MET A 67 -13.78 -16.30 3.26
CA MET A 67 -12.96 -15.14 3.61
C MET A 67 -13.58 -14.34 4.75
N HIS A 68 -12.75 -14.00 5.74
CA HIS A 68 -13.15 -13.10 6.82
C HIS A 68 -13.67 -11.76 6.24
N PRO A 69 -14.82 -11.22 6.71
CA PRO A 69 -15.43 -10.03 6.13
C PRO A 69 -14.52 -8.81 6.05
N LYS A 70 -13.61 -8.63 7.04
CA LYS A 70 -12.62 -7.54 7.02
C LYS A 70 -11.64 -7.66 5.85
N THR A 71 -11.12 -8.86 5.61
CA THR A 71 -10.20 -9.15 4.49
C THR A 71 -10.90 -8.92 3.15
N ARG A 72 -12.13 -9.40 3.01
CA ARG A 72 -12.95 -9.17 1.81
C ARG A 72 -13.19 -7.69 1.54
N LYS A 73 -13.46 -6.90 2.59
CA LYS A 73 -13.63 -5.44 2.47
C LYS A 73 -12.35 -4.75 1.99
N ILE A 74 -11.18 -5.16 2.50
CA ILE A 74 -9.89 -4.62 2.04
C ILE A 74 -9.68 -4.93 0.55
N LEU A 75 -9.87 -6.19 0.11
CA LEU A 75 -9.75 -6.54 -1.31
C LEU A 75 -10.70 -5.75 -2.21
N TYR A 76 -11.91 -5.45 -1.72
CA TYR A 76 -12.88 -4.65 -2.48
C TYR A 76 -12.44 -3.19 -2.64
N ASN A 77 -11.80 -2.62 -1.61
CA ASN A 77 -11.20 -1.29 -1.67
C ASN A 77 -10.04 -1.24 -2.67
N LEU A 78 -9.27 -2.35 -2.78
CA LEU A 78 -8.21 -2.50 -3.78
C LEU A 78 -8.74 -2.82 -5.20
N LYS A 79 -10.07 -2.84 -5.40
CA LYS A 79 -10.75 -3.23 -6.64
C LYS A 79 -10.51 -4.70 -7.07
N LEU A 80 -9.98 -5.55 -6.20
CA LEU A 80 -9.72 -6.98 -6.43
C LEU A 80 -10.93 -7.85 -6.06
N ARG A 81 -11.97 -7.80 -6.90
CA ARG A 81 -13.25 -8.49 -6.60
C ARG A 81 -13.33 -9.92 -7.11
N ARG A 82 -12.47 -10.31 -8.02
CA ARG A 82 -12.49 -11.60 -8.73
C ARG A 82 -11.07 -12.15 -8.75
N ILE A 83 -10.93 -13.47 -8.84
CA ILE A 83 -9.64 -14.17 -8.93
C ILE A 83 -8.99 -13.81 -10.27
N PHE A 84 -7.66 -13.74 -10.33
CA PHE A 84 -6.89 -13.37 -11.53
C PHE A 84 -7.31 -12.04 -12.15
N HIS A 85 -7.64 -11.08 -11.29
CA HIS A 85 -7.76 -9.70 -11.74
C HIS A 85 -6.56 -8.89 -11.28
N GLY A 86 -6.05 -8.08 -12.19
CA GLY A 86 -4.91 -7.18 -12.06
C GLY A 86 -5.36 -5.73 -11.86
N VAL A 87 -4.71 -4.96 -10.99
CA VAL A 87 -4.90 -3.51 -10.89
C VAL A 87 -3.55 -2.84 -10.67
N PHE A 88 -3.31 -1.70 -11.33
CA PHE A 88 -2.18 -0.82 -11.02
C PHE A 88 -2.52 0.06 -9.82
N MET A 89 -1.62 0.12 -8.84
CA MET A 89 -1.75 1.00 -7.68
C MET A 89 -0.47 1.77 -7.40
N LYS A 90 -0.64 3.00 -6.92
CA LYS A 90 0.45 3.82 -6.41
C LYS A 90 0.87 3.31 -5.03
N ALA A 91 2.16 3.09 -4.84
CA ALA A 91 2.72 2.70 -3.56
C ALA A 91 2.59 3.86 -2.54
N THR A 92 1.59 3.79 -1.69
CA THR A 92 1.38 4.72 -0.56
C THR A 92 1.41 3.93 0.75
N ALA A 93 1.72 4.60 1.87
CA ALA A 93 1.78 3.94 3.17
C ALA A 93 0.48 3.17 3.51
N GLY A 94 -0.68 3.77 3.20
CA GLY A 94 -1.98 3.12 3.43
C GLY A 94 -2.23 1.92 2.51
N VAL A 95 -1.79 1.99 1.25
CA VAL A 95 -1.86 0.82 0.34
C VAL A 95 -0.97 -0.30 0.87
N LEU A 96 0.28 -0.02 1.23
CA LEU A 96 1.21 -1.01 1.76
C LEU A 96 0.67 -1.70 3.03
N GLU A 97 0.06 -0.94 3.94
CA GLU A 97 -0.59 -1.51 5.13
C GLU A 97 -1.77 -2.42 4.77
N MET A 98 -2.60 -2.02 3.80
CA MET A 98 -3.68 -2.87 3.29
C MET A 98 -3.14 -4.16 2.68
N LEU A 99 -2.03 -4.09 1.94
CA LEU A 99 -1.39 -5.25 1.31
C LEU A 99 -0.83 -6.24 2.31
N GLN A 100 -0.16 -5.78 3.35
CA GLN A 100 0.32 -6.67 4.44
C GLN A 100 -0.83 -7.46 5.07
N ARG A 101 -2.01 -6.84 5.24
CA ARG A 101 -3.18 -7.51 5.83
C ARG A 101 -3.82 -8.55 4.92
N VAL A 102 -3.68 -8.42 3.61
CA VAL A 102 -4.27 -9.33 2.62
C VAL A 102 -3.23 -10.15 1.87
N GLU A 103 -1.97 -10.14 2.34
CA GLU A 103 -0.83 -10.78 1.72
C GLU A 103 -1.10 -12.22 1.26
N PRO A 104 -1.76 -13.10 2.06
CA PRO A 104 -2.03 -14.49 1.64
C PRO A 104 -2.99 -14.64 0.44
N TYR A 105 -3.66 -13.56 0.03
CA TYR A 105 -4.64 -13.54 -1.04
C TYR A 105 -4.18 -12.78 -2.27
N VAL A 106 -3.08 -12.03 -2.17
CA VAL A 106 -2.60 -11.19 -3.24
C VAL A 106 -1.16 -11.46 -3.57
N THR A 107 -0.82 -11.36 -4.84
CA THR A 107 0.54 -11.32 -5.32
C THR A 107 0.76 -9.94 -5.89
N PHE A 108 1.86 -9.27 -5.52
CA PHE A 108 2.17 -7.94 -6.03
C PHE A 108 3.65 -7.78 -6.33
N GLY A 109 4.01 -6.77 -7.11
CA GLY A 109 5.39 -6.45 -7.47
C GLY A 109 5.47 -5.25 -8.40
N TYR A 110 6.65 -5.02 -8.96
CA TYR A 110 6.96 -3.86 -9.80
C TYR A 110 6.93 -4.26 -11.28
N PRO A 111 5.85 -3.91 -12.02
CA PRO A 111 5.81 -4.17 -13.44
C PRO A 111 6.86 -3.31 -14.15
N ASN A 112 7.44 -3.81 -15.23
CA ASN A 112 8.27 -3.01 -16.13
C ASN A 112 7.38 -2.29 -17.19
N PRO A 113 7.89 -1.27 -17.89
CA PRO A 113 7.12 -0.54 -18.91
C PRO A 113 6.57 -1.43 -20.04
N LYS A 114 7.28 -2.53 -20.38
CA LYS A 114 6.80 -3.51 -21.37
C LYS A 114 5.54 -4.20 -20.86
N ASN A 115 5.54 -4.70 -19.62
CA ASN A 115 4.39 -5.35 -19.00
C ASN A 115 3.21 -4.38 -18.82
N VAL A 116 3.47 -3.12 -18.45
CA VAL A 116 2.45 -2.07 -18.38
C VAL A 116 1.79 -1.87 -19.74
N SER A 117 2.61 -1.65 -20.77
CA SER A 117 2.16 -1.48 -22.15
C SER A 117 1.32 -2.67 -22.62
N GLU A 118 1.84 -3.89 -22.52
CA GLU A 118 1.12 -5.07 -22.99
C GLU A 118 -0.21 -5.29 -22.26
N LEU A 119 -0.28 -5.05 -20.95
CA LEU A 119 -1.52 -5.18 -20.18
C LEU A 119 -2.57 -4.18 -20.66
N ILE A 120 -2.18 -2.93 -20.90
CA ILE A 120 -3.08 -1.87 -21.37
C ILE A 120 -3.57 -2.18 -22.78
N TYR A 121 -2.68 -2.53 -23.72
CA TYR A 121 -3.08 -2.84 -25.10
C TYR A 121 -3.93 -4.12 -25.21
N LYS A 122 -3.55 -5.22 -24.52
CA LYS A 122 -4.21 -6.53 -24.71
C LYS A 122 -5.46 -6.69 -23.85
N LYS A 123 -5.48 -6.10 -22.65
CA LYS A 123 -6.51 -6.37 -21.63
C LYS A 123 -7.16 -5.10 -21.07
N GLY A 124 -6.68 -3.92 -21.46
CA GLY A 124 -7.19 -2.64 -20.99
C GLY A 124 -8.61 -2.37 -21.47
N TYR A 125 -9.38 -1.74 -20.59
CA TYR A 125 -10.69 -1.19 -20.89
C TYR A 125 -10.97 -0.03 -19.94
N GLY A 126 -11.68 0.97 -20.44
CA GLY A 126 -12.17 2.10 -19.67
C GLY A 126 -13.49 1.78 -18.98
N MET A 127 -13.74 2.46 -17.87
CA MET A 127 -15.00 2.49 -17.16
C MET A 127 -15.62 3.88 -17.32
N LEU A 128 -16.52 4.01 -18.30
CA LEU A 128 -17.24 5.25 -18.56
C LEU A 128 -18.71 5.05 -18.19
N ASN A 129 -19.28 5.94 -17.38
CA ASN A 129 -20.67 5.84 -16.93
C ASN A 129 -21.04 4.47 -16.32
N LYS A 130 -20.10 3.84 -15.61
CA LYS A 130 -20.21 2.48 -15.04
C LYS A 130 -20.32 1.35 -16.08
N GLN A 131 -20.12 1.64 -17.35
CA GLN A 131 -20.05 0.65 -18.43
C GLN A 131 -18.61 0.40 -18.85
N ARG A 132 -18.34 -0.84 -19.27
CA ARG A 132 -17.03 -1.26 -19.78
C ARG A 132 -16.93 -0.84 -21.24
N VAL A 133 -15.94 -0.02 -21.57
CA VAL A 133 -15.70 0.49 -22.91
C VAL A 133 -14.30 0.04 -23.36
N PRO A 134 -14.15 -0.57 -24.55
CA PRO A 134 -12.85 -0.98 -25.06
C PRO A 134 -12.02 0.25 -25.47
N LEU A 135 -10.71 0.21 -25.26
CA LEU A 135 -9.78 1.30 -25.58
C LEU A 135 -9.32 1.20 -27.05
N ILE A 136 -10.24 1.37 -27.99
CA ILE A 136 -9.96 1.22 -29.44
C ILE A 136 -9.66 2.58 -30.07
N ASP A 137 -10.37 3.62 -29.63
CA ASP A 137 -10.31 4.95 -30.21
C ASP A 137 -9.82 5.96 -29.17
N ASN A 138 -8.96 6.87 -29.60
CA ASN A 138 -8.42 7.97 -28.78
C ASN A 138 -9.53 8.91 -28.33
N THR A 139 -10.63 9.01 -29.08
CA THR A 139 -11.80 9.83 -28.70
C THR A 139 -12.36 9.44 -27.32
N ILE A 140 -12.35 8.15 -26.98
CA ILE A 140 -12.85 7.64 -25.69
C ILE A 140 -11.93 8.08 -24.56
N ILE A 141 -10.62 8.09 -24.82
CA ILE A 141 -9.59 8.48 -23.85
C ILE A 141 -9.66 9.99 -23.62
N GLU A 142 -9.71 10.77 -24.70
CA GLU A 142 -9.83 12.21 -24.64
C GLU A 142 -11.12 12.65 -23.93
N GLN A 143 -12.25 11.98 -24.19
CA GLN A 143 -13.50 12.26 -23.50
C GLN A 143 -13.39 12.03 -21.98
N ALA A 144 -12.68 10.98 -21.55
CA ALA A 144 -12.57 10.62 -20.15
C ALA A 144 -11.47 11.39 -19.41
N LEU A 145 -10.34 11.64 -20.06
CA LEU A 145 -9.09 12.08 -19.45
C LEU A 145 -8.46 13.31 -20.14
N GLY A 146 -9.03 13.84 -21.21
CA GLY A 146 -8.49 14.97 -21.96
C GLY A 146 -8.32 16.25 -21.12
N LYS A 147 -9.12 16.41 -20.06
CA LYS A 147 -8.96 17.50 -19.07
C LYS A 147 -7.62 17.46 -18.33
N HIS A 148 -6.97 16.30 -18.32
CA HIS A 148 -5.67 16.05 -17.69
C HIS A 148 -4.52 15.98 -18.71
N GLY A 149 -4.79 16.35 -19.98
CA GLY A 149 -3.79 16.30 -21.05
C GLY A 149 -3.45 14.89 -21.54
N ILE A 150 -4.31 13.90 -21.26
CA ILE A 150 -4.15 12.52 -21.70
C ILE A 150 -5.05 12.30 -22.91
N LEU A 151 -4.45 12.13 -24.09
CA LEU A 151 -5.16 12.12 -25.38
C LEU A 151 -5.19 10.73 -26.01
N CYS A 152 -4.15 9.92 -25.78
CA CYS A 152 -4.03 8.60 -26.38
C CYS A 152 -3.64 7.51 -25.37
N LEU A 153 -3.53 6.27 -25.87
CA LEU A 153 -3.08 5.13 -25.06
C LEU A 153 -1.63 5.27 -24.61
N GLU A 154 -0.78 5.86 -25.43
CA GLU A 154 0.64 6.03 -25.13
C GLU A 154 0.83 6.95 -23.93
N ASP A 155 0.02 8.02 -23.81
CA ASP A 155 0.01 8.89 -22.64
C ASP A 155 -0.38 8.12 -21.38
N ILE A 156 -1.37 7.22 -21.47
CA ILE A 156 -1.78 6.36 -20.36
C ILE A 156 -0.62 5.45 -19.93
N VAL A 157 0.03 4.78 -20.88
CA VAL A 157 1.16 3.88 -20.60
C VAL A 157 2.30 4.66 -19.93
N HIS A 158 2.64 5.83 -20.48
CA HIS A 158 3.69 6.69 -19.96
C HIS A 158 3.39 7.17 -18.53
N GLU A 159 2.17 7.63 -18.28
CA GLU A 159 1.76 8.16 -16.99
C GLU A 159 1.68 7.06 -15.92
N ILE A 160 1.27 5.84 -16.28
CA ILE A 160 1.28 4.68 -15.37
C ILE A 160 2.71 4.24 -15.08
N ALA A 161 3.55 4.06 -16.10
CA ALA A 161 4.92 3.59 -15.95
C ALA A 161 5.82 4.59 -15.19
N ASN A 162 5.56 5.89 -15.29
CA ASN A 162 6.35 6.90 -14.55
C ASN A 162 5.64 7.39 -13.28
N VAL A 163 4.44 6.91 -13.01
CA VAL A 163 3.58 7.33 -11.90
C VAL A 163 3.42 8.84 -11.83
N GLY A 164 2.95 9.39 -12.94
CA GLY A 164 2.75 10.81 -13.11
C GLY A 164 1.64 11.40 -12.23
N PRO A 165 1.43 12.72 -12.31
CA PRO A 165 0.46 13.45 -11.49
C PRO A 165 -0.99 12.94 -11.60
N HIS A 166 -1.37 12.42 -12.77
CA HIS A 166 -2.73 11.99 -13.10
C HIS A 166 -2.92 10.46 -13.03
N PHE A 167 -2.01 9.76 -12.36
CA PHE A 167 -2.09 8.31 -12.14
C PHE A 167 -3.41 7.87 -11.51
N LYS A 168 -3.96 8.67 -10.58
CA LYS A 168 -5.19 8.34 -9.86
C LYS A 168 -6.40 8.38 -10.79
N GLU A 169 -6.45 9.37 -11.66
CA GLU A 169 -7.50 9.59 -12.65
C GLU A 169 -7.50 8.43 -13.65
N ILE A 170 -6.31 8.06 -14.16
CA ILE A 170 -6.14 6.92 -15.06
C ILE A 170 -6.56 5.61 -14.39
N THR A 171 -6.07 5.30 -13.19
CA THR A 171 -6.41 4.05 -12.50
C THR A 171 -7.86 3.98 -12.02
N ASN A 172 -8.57 5.10 -11.99
CA ASN A 172 -10.03 5.13 -11.79
C ASN A 172 -10.80 4.93 -13.09
N PHE A 173 -10.30 5.46 -14.20
CA PHE A 173 -10.83 5.21 -15.53
C PHE A 173 -10.61 3.75 -15.95
N LEU A 174 -9.40 3.20 -15.79
CA LEU A 174 -9.09 1.82 -16.11
C LEU A 174 -9.83 0.86 -15.18
N GLY A 175 -10.47 -0.14 -15.78
CA GLY A 175 -11.03 -1.25 -15.02
C GLY A 175 -9.96 -2.28 -14.60
N PRO A 176 -10.27 -3.19 -13.67
CA PRO A 176 -9.38 -4.30 -13.33
C PRO A 176 -9.13 -5.22 -14.54
N PHE A 177 -7.86 -5.49 -14.83
CA PHE A 177 -7.43 -6.36 -15.94
C PHE A 177 -7.82 -7.81 -15.65
N ALA A 178 -8.59 -8.43 -16.53
CA ALA A 178 -8.92 -9.85 -16.41
C ALA A 178 -7.78 -10.69 -16.99
N LEU A 179 -7.01 -11.36 -16.13
CA LEU A 179 -5.83 -12.12 -16.50
C LEU A 179 -6.17 -13.60 -16.70
N SER A 180 -5.37 -14.30 -17.51
CA SER A 180 -5.51 -15.75 -17.66
C SER A 180 -4.79 -16.50 -16.54
N LYS A 181 -5.09 -17.80 -16.39
CA LYS A 181 -4.30 -18.67 -15.49
C LYS A 181 -2.86 -18.72 -16.01
N PRO A 182 -1.84 -18.58 -15.14
CA PRO A 182 -0.45 -18.59 -15.58
C PRO A 182 -0.13 -19.92 -16.26
N LYS A 183 0.50 -19.86 -17.43
CA LYS A 183 1.06 -21.03 -18.10
C LYS A 183 2.08 -21.72 -17.17
N GLY A 184 1.87 -23.00 -16.89
CA GLY A 184 2.65 -23.77 -15.90
C GLY A 184 2.02 -23.84 -14.50
N GLY A 185 0.88 -23.17 -14.27
CA GLY A 185 0.15 -23.21 -13.00
C GLY A 185 0.76 -22.36 -11.90
N LEU A 186 0.10 -22.37 -10.74
CA LEU A 186 0.65 -21.87 -9.48
C LEU A 186 1.09 -23.06 -8.63
N GLN A 187 2.07 -22.87 -7.74
CA GLN A 187 2.45 -23.91 -6.78
C GLN A 187 1.34 -24.22 -5.77
N GLY A 188 0.35 -23.32 -5.63
CA GLY A 188 -0.83 -23.51 -4.77
C GLY A 188 -0.54 -23.29 -3.29
N LYS A 189 0.67 -22.83 -2.96
CA LYS A 189 1.10 -22.59 -1.58
C LYS A 189 0.67 -21.19 -1.12
N ARG A 190 -0.11 -21.13 -0.03
CA ARG A 190 -0.48 -19.89 0.68
C ARG A 190 0.67 -19.32 1.54
N ALA A 191 1.90 -19.54 1.13
CA ALA A 191 3.09 -18.96 1.75
C ALA A 191 3.52 -17.70 1.00
N SER A 192 4.28 -16.84 1.66
CA SER A 192 4.89 -15.68 1.00
C SER A 192 5.86 -16.18 -0.07
N TYR A 193 6.04 -15.40 -1.13
CA TYR A 193 6.94 -15.73 -2.23
C TYR A 193 8.39 -15.93 -1.75
N LYS A 194 8.79 -15.16 -0.73
CA LYS A 194 10.10 -15.29 -0.06
C LYS A 194 10.30 -16.66 0.59
N ASP A 195 9.22 -17.32 0.98
CA ASP A 195 9.22 -18.66 1.58
C ASP A 195 8.95 -19.76 0.53
N GLY A 196 9.06 -19.43 -0.76
CA GLY A 196 8.78 -20.35 -1.87
C GLY A 196 7.29 -20.60 -2.10
N GLY A 197 6.42 -19.68 -1.67
CA GLY A 197 4.98 -19.69 -1.96
C GLY A 197 4.60 -18.84 -3.19
N ASP A 198 3.31 -18.57 -3.35
CA ASP A 198 2.81 -17.80 -4.51
C ASP A 198 2.36 -16.37 -4.18
N THR A 199 2.31 -16.02 -2.90
CA THR A 199 1.62 -14.81 -2.40
C THR A 199 2.60 -13.74 -1.94
N GLY A 200 2.14 -12.52 -1.72
CA GLY A 200 2.97 -11.40 -1.28
C GLY A 200 3.81 -10.74 -2.38
N ASN A 201 4.88 -10.08 -1.96
CA ASN A 201 5.72 -9.26 -2.83
C ASN A 201 6.71 -10.14 -3.62
N ARG A 202 6.64 -10.07 -4.96
CA ARG A 202 7.60 -10.70 -5.89
C ARG A 202 8.62 -9.70 -6.47
N GLU A 203 8.56 -8.44 -6.07
CA GLU A 203 9.44 -7.39 -6.58
C GLU A 203 9.43 -7.39 -8.12
N ASP A 204 10.59 -7.49 -8.77
CA ASP A 204 10.71 -7.49 -10.24
C ASP A 204 10.35 -8.85 -10.87
N GLU A 205 10.30 -9.95 -10.11
CA GLU A 205 9.90 -11.28 -10.60
C GLU A 205 8.39 -11.38 -10.90
N ILE A 206 7.62 -10.33 -10.60
CA ILE A 206 6.23 -10.23 -11.03
C ILE A 206 6.11 -10.21 -12.55
N ASN A 207 7.13 -9.71 -13.26
CA ASN A 207 7.10 -9.54 -14.71
C ASN A 207 6.97 -10.89 -15.44
N ASP A 208 7.73 -11.89 -15.01
CA ASP A 208 7.63 -13.27 -15.52
C ASP A 208 6.23 -13.87 -15.29
N LEU A 209 5.61 -13.52 -14.17
CA LEU A 209 4.26 -13.98 -13.86
C LEU A 209 3.21 -13.30 -14.76
N ILE A 210 3.36 -12.00 -15.00
CA ILE A 210 2.48 -11.24 -15.90
C ILE A 210 2.59 -11.81 -17.32
N ASP A 211 3.81 -12.06 -17.80
CA ASP A 211 4.05 -12.64 -19.13
C ASP A 211 3.37 -14.01 -19.30
N LYS A 212 3.36 -14.84 -18.26
CA LYS A 212 2.67 -16.15 -18.27
C LYS A 212 1.15 -16.04 -18.25
N MET A 213 0.60 -14.91 -17.82
CA MET A 213 -0.84 -14.66 -17.68
C MET A 213 -1.44 -13.77 -18.77
N ASN A 214 -0.57 -13.17 -19.60
CA ASN A 214 -0.98 -12.28 -20.67
C ASN A 214 -1.56 -13.04 -21.86
#